data_AF-A0A8B8DI11-F1
#
_entry.id   AF-A0A8B8DI11-F1
#
_cell.length_a   1.000
_cell.length_b   1.000
_cell.length_c   1.000
_cell.angle_alpha   90.00
_cell.angle_beta   90.00
_cell.angle_gamma   90.00
#
_symmetry.space_group_name_H-M   'P 1'
#
loop_
_entity.id
_entity.type
_entity.pdbx_description
1 polymer ?
#
loop_
_entity_poly.entity_id
_entity_poly.type
_entity_poly.pdbx_seq_one_letter_code
_entity_poly.pdbx_strand_id
1 'polypeptide(L)'
;MIFCRISVVFFGALLAYVESIDPQTVCTQLLSLDCNNYTPLENDESICGTDGVHYDNYCQFGQARCVDPSIDIKQVGHCHTGPHTSHPPAATTQPTTTTTMDFQMQLVCANAALITCTSEISLICGSDFKLYQNSCKFTLAICATPGLTKLTLDDCRNHNGRREAA
;
A
#
# COMPACT_ATOMS: atom_id res chain seq x y z
N MET A 1 -7.00 -8.54 19.33
CA MET A 1 -8.13 -7.93 18.59
C MET A 1 -8.32 -6.51 19.09
N ILE A 2 -7.61 -5.55 18.48
CA ILE A 2 -7.79 -4.13 18.80
C ILE A 2 -7.90 -3.41 17.45
N PHE A 3 -9.11 -3.38 16.90
CA PHE A 3 -9.46 -2.28 16.02
C PHE A 3 -9.71 -1.09 16.93
N CYS A 4 -8.79 -0.13 16.90
CA CYS A 4 -8.94 1.13 17.60
C CYS A 4 -10.15 1.86 17.00
N ARG A 5 -11.32 1.70 17.64
CA ARG A 5 -12.47 2.55 17.40
C ARG A 5 -12.16 3.93 17.98
N ILE A 6 -11.48 4.76 17.21
CA ILE A 6 -11.40 6.19 17.51
C ILE A 6 -12.75 6.78 17.10
N SER A 7 -13.67 6.83 18.05
CA SER A 7 -14.89 7.63 17.96
C SER A 7 -14.50 9.10 17.94
N VAL A 8 -14.30 9.67 16.76
CA VAL A 8 -14.16 11.11 16.60
C VAL A 8 -15.55 11.70 16.34
N VAL A 9 -16.16 12.25 17.38
CA VAL A 9 -17.42 13.00 17.28
C VAL A 9 -17.06 14.43 16.86
N PHE A 10 -17.23 14.76 15.57
CA PHE A 10 -17.10 16.13 15.09
C PHE A 10 -18.49 16.76 14.88
N PHE A 11 -18.71 17.88 15.56
CA PHE A 11 -19.85 18.77 15.38
C PHE A 11 -19.89 19.32 13.94
N GLY A 12 -21.05 19.18 13.27
CA GLY A 12 -21.57 20.25 12.39
C GLY A 12 -20.81 20.57 11.09
N ALA A 13 -20.20 19.61 10.43
CA ALA A 13 -19.90 19.68 8.99
C ALA A 13 -19.94 18.26 8.41
N LEU A 14 -20.67 18.07 7.31
CA LEU A 14 -20.67 16.84 6.51
C LEU A 14 -19.27 16.66 5.89
N LEU A 15 -18.31 16.24 6.71
CA LEU A 15 -17.05 15.72 6.21
C LEU A 15 -17.39 14.37 5.60
N ALA A 16 -17.43 14.31 4.27
CA ALA A 16 -17.40 13.04 3.56
C ALA A 16 -16.13 12.32 4.04
N TYR A 17 -16.30 11.31 4.89
CA TYR A 17 -15.22 10.47 5.35
C TYR A 17 -14.74 9.68 4.13
N VAL A 18 -13.64 10.14 3.53
CA VAL A 18 -12.94 9.36 2.53
C VAL A 18 -12.26 8.22 3.28
N GLU A 19 -12.79 6.99 3.13
CA GLU A 19 -12.04 5.80 3.49
C GLU A 19 -10.80 5.77 2.60
N SER A 20 -9.65 6.16 3.17
CA SER A 20 -8.35 5.91 2.57
C SER A 20 -8.21 4.42 2.28
N ILE A 21 -7.49 4.08 1.20
CA ILE A 21 -7.26 2.68 0.81
C ILE A 21 -6.74 1.90 2.02
N ASP A 22 -7.43 0.82 2.38
CA ASP A 22 -7.04 -0.03 3.50
C ASP A 22 -5.66 -0.65 3.19
N PRO A 23 -4.62 -0.41 4.02
CA PRO A 23 -3.29 -0.99 3.85
C PRO A 23 -3.29 -2.51 3.67
N GLN A 24 -4.28 -3.21 4.25
CA GLN A 24 -4.45 -4.66 4.10
C GLN A 24 -4.75 -5.07 2.65
N THR A 25 -5.43 -4.22 1.87
CA THR A 25 -5.74 -4.50 0.46
C THR A 25 -4.48 -4.47 -0.40
N VAL A 26 -3.55 -3.57 -0.09
CA VAL A 26 -2.22 -3.50 -0.72
C VAL A 26 -1.42 -4.73 -0.34
N CYS A 27 -1.40 -5.06 0.95
CA CYS A 27 -0.66 -6.20 1.48
C CYS A 27 -1.12 -7.54 0.94
N THR A 28 -2.40 -7.71 0.65
CA THR A 28 -2.91 -8.93 0.01
C THR A 28 -2.24 -9.17 -1.34
N GLN A 29 -2.03 -8.11 -2.13
CA GLN A 29 -1.38 -8.22 -3.43
C GLN A 29 0.13 -8.39 -3.27
N LEU A 30 0.74 -7.64 -2.36
CA LEU A 30 2.18 -7.70 -2.14
C LEU A 30 2.66 -9.05 -1.58
N LEU A 31 1.89 -9.66 -0.68
CA LEU A 31 2.19 -10.99 -0.13
C LEU A 31 2.09 -12.11 -1.19
N SER A 32 1.45 -11.86 -2.33
CA SER A 32 1.36 -12.81 -3.44
C SER A 32 2.49 -12.66 -4.48
N LEU A 33 3.31 -11.61 -4.36
CA LEU A 33 4.39 -11.31 -5.30
C LEU A 33 5.61 -12.22 -5.07
N ASP A 34 6.18 -12.78 -6.13
CA ASP A 34 7.44 -13.52 -6.07
C ASP A 34 8.63 -12.55 -6.04
N CYS A 35 9.18 -12.30 -4.85
CA CYS A 35 10.31 -11.38 -4.66
C CYS A 35 11.64 -11.86 -5.26
N ASN A 36 11.71 -13.05 -5.88
CA ASN A 36 12.87 -13.49 -6.67
C ASN A 36 12.76 -13.15 -8.15
N ASN A 37 11.55 -12.87 -8.65
CA ASN A 37 11.27 -12.59 -10.05
C ASN A 37 10.25 -11.46 -10.17
N TYR A 38 10.64 -10.29 -9.66
CA TYR A 38 9.82 -9.09 -9.65
C TYR A 38 10.52 -7.94 -10.38
N THR A 39 9.79 -6.86 -10.59
CA THR A 39 10.28 -5.57 -11.10
C THR A 39 10.75 -4.71 -9.92
N PRO A 40 12.07 -4.47 -9.76
CA PRO A 40 12.62 -3.66 -8.68
C PRO A 40 12.20 -2.19 -8.77
N LEU A 41 12.15 -1.51 -7.63
CA LEU A 41 12.02 -0.05 -7.58
C LEU A 41 13.36 0.65 -7.84
N GLU A 42 13.30 1.96 -8.08
CA GLU A 42 14.52 2.78 -8.11
C GLU A 42 15.16 2.76 -6.72
N ASN A 43 16.45 2.37 -6.64
CA ASN A 43 17.21 2.12 -5.41
C ASN A 43 16.81 0.85 -4.65
N ASP A 44 16.35 -0.18 -5.36
CA ASP A 44 16.19 -1.50 -4.75
C ASP A 44 17.55 -2.05 -4.27
N GLU A 45 17.68 -2.14 -2.95
CA GLU A 45 18.87 -2.58 -2.25
C GLU A 45 18.44 -3.43 -1.05
N SER A 46 19.39 -4.16 -0.48
CA SER A 46 19.15 -4.86 0.78
C SER A 46 18.77 -3.89 1.90
N ILE A 47 18.01 -4.34 2.89
CA ILE A 47 17.51 -3.53 4.01
C ILE A 47 17.86 -4.22 5.32
N CYS A 48 18.23 -3.42 6.32
CA CYS A 48 18.21 -3.84 7.72
C CYS A 48 16.96 -3.26 8.40
N GLY A 49 16.08 -4.13 8.89
CA GLY A 49 14.86 -3.75 9.60
C GLY A 49 15.10 -3.32 11.04
N THR A 50 14.13 -2.62 11.64
CA THR A 50 14.13 -2.29 13.08
C THR A 50 13.96 -3.52 13.97
N ASP A 51 13.46 -4.62 13.42
CA ASP A 51 13.41 -5.96 14.03
C ASP A 51 14.76 -6.68 14.04
N GLY A 52 15.78 -6.08 13.41
CA GLY A 52 17.14 -6.64 13.32
C GLY A 52 17.29 -7.70 12.22
N VAL A 53 16.28 -7.89 11.38
CA VAL A 53 16.33 -8.82 10.25
C VAL A 53 16.93 -8.14 9.02
N HIS A 54 17.70 -8.91 8.25
CA HIS A 54 18.20 -8.51 6.95
C HIS A 54 17.24 -8.98 5.86
N TYR A 55 16.84 -8.08 4.99
CA TYR A 55 16.02 -8.35 3.82
C TYR A 55 16.86 -8.08 2.57
N ASP A 56 16.85 -9.01 1.61
CA ASP A 56 17.71 -8.91 0.42
C ASP A 56 17.28 -7.79 -0.51
N ASN A 57 16.01 -7.37 -0.43
CA ASN A 57 15.43 -6.34 -1.29
C ASN A 57 14.17 -5.69 -0.66
N TYR A 58 13.67 -4.64 -1.31
CA TYR A 58 12.47 -3.91 -0.86
C TYR A 58 11.20 -4.76 -0.94
N CYS A 59 11.14 -5.75 -1.83
CA CYS A 59 10.00 -6.66 -1.91
C CYS A 59 9.86 -7.53 -0.66
N GLN A 60 10.94 -8.17 -0.24
CA GLN A 60 10.96 -8.98 0.99
C GLN A 60 10.65 -8.12 2.23
N PHE A 61 11.25 -6.94 2.33
CA PHE A 61 10.94 -6.00 3.42
C PHE A 61 9.47 -5.55 3.40
N GLY A 62 8.94 -5.24 2.22
CA GLY A 62 7.54 -4.87 2.03
C GLY A 62 6.56 -5.97 2.43
N GLN A 63 6.89 -7.23 2.17
CA GLN A 63 6.11 -8.39 2.65
C GLN A 63 6.21 -8.55 4.16
N ALA A 64 7.40 -8.38 4.75
CA ALA A 64 7.57 -8.45 6.19
C ALA A 64 6.76 -7.37 6.92
N ARG A 65 6.76 -6.13 6.41
CA ARG A 65 5.96 -5.04 6.97
C ARG A 65 4.45 -5.22 6.78
N CYS A 66 4.04 -6.03 5.81
CA CYS A 66 2.65 -6.46 5.70
C CYS A 66 2.24 -7.43 6.81
N VAL A 67 3.17 -8.24 7.30
CA VAL A 67 2.96 -9.15 8.43
C VAL A 67 3.06 -8.42 9.77
N ASP A 68 4.06 -7.55 9.91
CA ASP A 68 4.25 -6.70 11.09
C ASP A 68 4.44 -5.22 10.68
N PRO A 69 3.35 -4.43 10.72
CA PRO A 69 3.39 -3.01 10.39
C PRO A 69 4.25 -2.14 11.32
N SER A 70 4.74 -2.69 12.44
CA SER A 70 5.62 -1.96 13.36
C SER A 70 7.09 -1.96 12.94
N ILE A 71 7.47 -2.79 11.98
CA ILE A 71 8.82 -2.85 11.43
C ILE A 71 9.03 -1.67 10.47
N ASP A 72 10.14 -0.97 10.64
CA ASP A 72 10.58 0.11 9.76
C ASP A 72 12.02 -0.13 9.28
N ILE A 73 12.49 0.69 8.33
CA ILE A 73 13.86 0.63 7.83
C ILE A 73 14.77 1.21 8.90
N LYS A 74 15.63 0.37 9.48
CA LYS A 74 16.71 0.83 10.36
C LYS A 74 17.86 1.42 9.54
N GLN A 75 18.24 0.75 8.46
CA GLN A 75 19.32 1.16 7.56
C GLN A 75 19.09 0.55 6.17
N VAL A 76 19.35 1.32 5.11
CA VAL A 76 19.48 0.78 3.75
C VAL A 76 20.87 0.17 3.58
N GLY A 77 20.94 -1.03 3.02
CA GLY A 77 22.13 -1.85 2.93
C GLY A 77 22.22 -2.94 4.01
N HIS A 78 23.41 -3.53 4.12
CA HIS A 78 23.69 -4.65 5.03
C HIS A 78 23.50 -4.28 6.50
N CYS A 79 22.99 -5.24 7.29
CA CYS A 79 23.03 -5.13 8.75
C CYS A 79 24.48 -5.14 9.24
N HIS A 80 24.83 -4.22 10.14
CA HIS A 80 26.14 -4.19 10.77
C HIS A 80 26.39 -5.47 11.58
N THR A 81 27.34 -6.30 11.14
CA THR A 81 27.83 -7.48 11.85
C THR A 81 29.24 -7.22 12.37
N GLY A 82 29.41 -6.34 13.36
CA GLY A 82 30.74 -6.10 13.93
C GLY A 82 30.77 -5.14 15.12
N PRO A 83 31.78 -5.26 16.02
CA PRO A 83 31.91 -4.42 17.19
C PRO A 83 32.29 -2.99 16.77
N HIS A 84 31.43 -2.05 17.11
CA HIS A 84 31.58 -0.59 17.09
C HIS A 84 32.95 -0.05 16.61
N THR A 85 33.18 -0.02 15.30
CA THR A 85 34.05 1.02 14.74
C THR A 85 33.13 2.13 14.27
N SER A 86 33.05 3.17 15.09
CA SER A 86 32.37 4.43 14.83
C SER A 86 32.92 5.08 13.55
N HIS A 87 32.39 4.68 12.40
CA HIS A 87 32.33 5.59 11.27
C HIS A 87 31.07 6.45 11.48
N PRO A 88 31.13 7.78 11.35
CA PRO A 88 29.95 8.62 11.44
C PRO A 88 28.88 8.04 10.49
N PRO A 89 27.59 8.01 10.87
CA PRO A 89 26.57 7.68 9.91
C PRO A 89 26.77 8.65 8.76
N ALA A 90 27.07 8.14 7.57
CA ALA A 90 26.87 8.92 6.37
C ALA A 90 25.43 9.41 6.50
N ALA A 91 25.26 10.72 6.62
CA ALA A 91 23.96 11.35 6.67
C ALA A 91 23.35 11.14 5.29
N THR A 92 22.80 9.96 5.07
CA THR A 92 21.90 9.71 3.96
C THR A 92 20.72 10.59 4.28
N THR A 93 20.56 11.64 3.48
CA THR A 93 19.35 12.45 3.44
C THR A 93 18.17 11.49 3.44
N GLN A 94 17.54 11.37 4.60
CA GLN A 94 16.25 10.74 4.77
C GLN A 94 15.36 11.28 3.65
N PRO A 95 14.70 10.44 2.84
CA PRO A 95 13.62 10.90 2.00
C PRO A 95 12.56 11.47 2.93
N THR A 96 12.64 12.79 3.11
CA THR A 96 11.71 13.53 3.92
C THR A 96 10.43 13.58 3.09
N THR A 97 9.40 12.92 3.61
CA THR A 97 8.01 13.07 3.18
C THR A 97 7.73 12.71 1.72
N THR A 98 7.76 11.42 1.38
CA THR A 98 6.98 10.94 0.23
C THR A 98 5.51 10.97 0.65
N THR A 99 4.72 11.82 -0.01
CA THR A 99 3.25 11.82 0.08
C THR A 99 2.76 10.38 0.06
N THR A 100 2.00 9.98 1.08
CA THR A 100 1.48 8.64 1.42
C THR A 100 0.82 7.90 0.26
N MET A 101 1.65 7.40 -0.64
CA MET A 101 1.48 6.23 -1.50
C MET A 101 2.66 5.32 -1.18
N ASP A 102 2.74 4.99 0.12
CA ASP A 102 3.79 4.27 0.86
C ASP A 102 4.38 3.13 0.02
N PHE A 103 5.70 2.92 0.05
CA PHE A 103 6.47 2.19 -0.97
C PHE A 103 5.88 0.82 -1.39
N GLN A 104 5.13 0.15 -0.51
CA GLN A 104 4.39 -1.07 -0.82
C GLN A 104 3.40 -0.88 -1.99
N MET A 105 2.73 0.26 -2.08
CA MET A 105 1.88 0.60 -3.22
C MET A 105 2.71 0.84 -4.49
N GLN A 106 3.87 1.49 -4.38
CA GLN A 106 4.78 1.67 -5.53
C GLN A 106 5.24 0.31 -6.05
N LEU A 107 5.57 -0.61 -5.15
CA LEU A 107 5.98 -1.95 -5.50
C LEU A 107 4.85 -2.73 -6.17
N VAL A 108 3.62 -2.66 -5.63
CA VAL A 108 2.43 -3.24 -6.27
C VAL A 108 2.24 -2.68 -7.68
N CYS A 109 2.37 -1.36 -7.87
CA CYS A 109 2.17 -0.73 -9.18
C CYS A 109 3.28 -1.05 -10.17
N ALA A 110 4.54 -1.08 -9.74
CA ALA A 110 5.67 -1.53 -10.57
C ALA A 110 5.51 -2.98 -11.03
N ASN A 111 4.81 -3.79 -10.23
CA ASN A 111 4.60 -5.21 -10.47
C ASN A 111 3.18 -5.55 -10.92
N ALA A 112 2.38 -4.57 -11.33
CA ALA A 112 0.98 -4.78 -11.71
C ALA A 112 0.81 -5.84 -12.82
N ALA A 113 1.77 -5.95 -13.74
CA ALA A 113 1.78 -6.95 -14.80
C ALA A 113 2.06 -8.38 -14.32
N LEU A 114 2.66 -8.55 -13.15
CA LEU A 114 2.96 -9.84 -12.52
C LEU A 114 1.85 -10.29 -11.56
N ILE A 115 0.97 -9.38 -11.16
CA ILE A 115 -0.13 -9.67 -10.24
C ILE A 115 -1.32 -10.26 -11.02
N THR A 116 -1.68 -11.50 -10.70
CA THR A 116 -2.86 -12.17 -11.28
C THR A 116 -4.04 -12.08 -10.32
N CYS A 117 -5.09 -11.36 -10.72
CA CYS A 117 -6.34 -11.33 -9.97
C CYS A 117 -7.21 -12.55 -10.29
N THR A 118 -7.79 -13.12 -9.25
CA THR A 118 -8.85 -14.13 -9.34
C THR A 118 -10.18 -13.55 -9.87
N SER A 119 -11.11 -14.41 -10.26
CA SER A 119 -12.38 -14.04 -10.92
C SER A 119 -13.60 -14.01 -10.00
N GLU A 120 -13.41 -14.17 -8.68
CA GLU A 120 -14.45 -13.97 -7.68
C GLU A 120 -15.02 -12.55 -7.76
N ILE A 121 -16.32 -12.46 -7.48
CA ILE A 121 -17.07 -11.22 -7.54
C ILE A 121 -17.30 -10.75 -6.11
N SER A 122 -16.61 -9.68 -5.73
CA SER A 122 -16.79 -8.93 -4.49
C SER A 122 -16.74 -7.45 -4.84
N LEU A 123 -17.85 -6.93 -5.36
CA LEU A 123 -17.91 -5.61 -5.99
C LEU A 123 -17.45 -4.49 -5.05
N ILE A 124 -16.63 -3.60 -5.58
CA ILE A 124 -16.18 -2.36 -4.93
C ILE A 124 -16.59 -1.18 -5.81
N CYS A 125 -17.20 -0.16 -5.21
CA CYS A 125 -17.43 1.12 -5.88
C CYS A 125 -16.20 2.02 -5.69
N GLY A 126 -15.62 2.52 -6.77
CA GLY A 126 -14.57 3.52 -6.73
C GLY A 126 -15.11 4.94 -6.74
N SER A 127 -14.28 5.91 -6.35
CA SER A 127 -14.59 7.34 -6.40
C SER A 127 -14.75 7.91 -7.82
N ASP A 128 -14.41 7.12 -8.84
CA ASP A 128 -14.70 7.37 -10.24
C ASP A 128 -16.07 6.81 -10.68
N PHE A 129 -16.89 6.36 -9.73
CA PHE A 129 -18.20 5.74 -9.91
C PHE A 129 -18.19 4.47 -10.77
N LYS A 130 -17.03 3.80 -10.88
CA LYS A 130 -16.92 2.48 -11.52
C LYS A 130 -17.02 1.36 -10.48
N LEU A 131 -17.59 0.23 -10.92
CA LEU A 131 -17.59 -1.00 -10.16
C LEU A 131 -16.36 -1.84 -10.54
N TYR A 132 -15.59 -2.22 -9.54
CA TYR A 132 -14.44 -3.10 -9.66
C TYR A 132 -14.82 -4.49 -9.15
N GLN A 133 -14.46 -5.52 -9.91
CA GLN A 133 -14.91 -6.89 -9.67
C GLN A 133 -14.54 -7.42 -8.29
N ASN A 134 -13.33 -7.13 -7.82
CA ASN A 134 -12.80 -7.52 -6.52
C ASN A 134 -11.71 -6.54 -6.06
N SER A 135 -11.20 -6.77 -4.85
CA SER A 135 -10.15 -5.98 -4.23
C SER A 135 -8.87 -5.93 -5.07
N CYS A 136 -8.45 -7.03 -5.69
CA CYS A 136 -7.27 -7.04 -6.55
C CYS A 136 -7.43 -6.08 -7.73
N LYS A 137 -8.57 -6.16 -8.45
CA LYS A 137 -8.85 -5.27 -9.58
C LYS A 137 -8.95 -3.80 -9.16
N PHE A 138 -9.50 -3.52 -7.97
CA PHE A 138 -9.53 -2.18 -7.41
C PHE A 138 -8.13 -1.67 -7.05
N THR A 139 -7.30 -2.49 -6.36
CA THR A 139 -5.91 -2.15 -6.02
C THR A 139 -5.08 -1.82 -7.25
N LEU A 140 -5.16 -2.63 -8.31
CA LEU A 140 -4.44 -2.36 -9.55
C LEU A 140 -4.96 -1.11 -10.29
N ALA A 141 -6.24 -0.78 -10.16
CA ALA A 141 -6.80 0.42 -10.77
C ALA A 141 -6.26 1.72 -10.16
N ILE A 142 -5.87 1.71 -8.88
CA ILE A 142 -5.24 2.85 -8.21
C ILE A 142 -3.92 3.24 -8.90
N CYS A 143 -3.20 2.27 -9.47
CA CYS A 143 -1.96 2.55 -10.21
C CYS A 143 -2.20 3.41 -11.45
N ALA A 144 -3.34 3.21 -12.13
CA ALA A 144 -3.74 4.03 -13.27
C ALA A 144 -4.50 5.30 -12.88
N THR A 145 -5.05 5.35 -11.67
CA THR A 145 -5.84 6.48 -11.16
C THR A 145 -5.42 6.81 -9.73
N PRO A 146 -4.30 7.54 -9.55
CA PRO A 146 -3.83 7.94 -8.23
C PRO A 146 -4.92 8.71 -7.47
N GLY A 147 -5.16 8.36 -6.21
CA GLY A 147 -6.21 8.97 -5.40
C GLY A 147 -7.61 8.36 -5.60
N LEU A 148 -7.74 7.26 -6.37
CA LEU A 148 -8.95 6.46 -6.38
C LEU A 148 -9.25 5.92 -4.98
N THR A 149 -10.42 6.23 -4.44
CA THR A 149 -10.87 5.82 -3.10
C THR A 149 -12.14 4.98 -3.19
N LYS A 150 -12.48 4.29 -2.11
CA LYS A 150 -13.69 3.46 -2.04
C LYS A 150 -14.91 4.32 -1.71
N LEU A 151 -16.02 4.02 -2.37
CA LEU A 151 -17.36 4.52 -2.07
C LEU A 151 -18.30 3.36 -1.71
N THR A 152 -19.53 3.68 -1.31
CA THR A 152 -20.56 2.65 -1.12
C THR A 152 -21.08 2.15 -2.48
N LEU A 153 -21.58 0.92 -2.53
CA LEU A 153 -22.21 0.40 -3.77
C LEU A 153 -23.43 1.23 -4.20
N ASP A 154 -24.11 1.86 -3.24
CA ASP A 154 -25.26 2.72 -3.51
C ASP A 154 -24.83 4.03 -4.20
N ASP A 155 -23.65 4.56 -3.90
CA ASP A 155 -23.10 5.74 -4.59
C ASP A 155 -22.96 5.47 -6.10
N CYS A 156 -22.38 4.33 -6.47
CA CYS A 156 -22.30 3.89 -7.86
C CYS A 156 -23.68 3.66 -8.50
N ARG A 157 -24.60 2.99 -7.78
CA ARG A 157 -25.96 2.73 -8.28
C ARG A 157 -26.72 4.02 -8.58
N ASN A 158 -26.65 4.99 -7.66
CA ASN A 158 -27.32 6.27 -7.78
C ASN A 158 -26.71 7.13 -8.88
N HIS A 159 -25.38 7.13 -9.03
CA HIS A 159 -24.70 7.84 -10.11
C HIS A 159 -25.07 7.27 -11.49
N ASN A 160 -25.04 5.95 -11.65
CA ASN A 160 -25.32 5.32 -12.94
C ASN A 160 -26.80 5.42 -13.32
N GLY A 161 -27.72 5.27 -12.36
CA GLY A 161 -29.15 5.47 -12.61
C GLY A 161 -29.52 6.89 -13.05
N ARG A 162 -28.77 7.92 -12.62
CA ARG A 162 -28.95 9.30 -13.11
C ARG A 162 -28.48 9.50 -14.55
N ARG A 163 -27.51 8.70 -15.02
CA ARG A 163 -26.98 8.78 -16.39
C ARG A 163 -27.89 8.10 -17.41
N GLU A 164 -28.61 7.06 -17.01
CA GLU A 164 -29.59 6.38 -17.88
C GLU A 164 -30.90 7.18 -18.03
N ALA A 165 -31.17 8.10 -17.11
CA ALA A 165 -32.36 8.94 -17.09
C ALA A 165 -32.17 10.31 -17.77
N ALA A 166 -30.98 10.62 -18.30
CA ALA A 166 -30.62 11.89 -18.95
C ALA A 166 -30.31 11.66 -20.44
#